data_AF-A0A6V8MFU8-F1
#
_entry.id   AF-A0A6V8MFU8-F1
#
_cell.length_a   1.000
_cell.length_b   1.000
_cell.length_c   1.000
_cell.angle_alpha   90.00
_cell.angle_beta   90.00
_cell.angle_gamma   90.00
#
_symmetry.space_group_name_H-M   'P 1'
#
loop_
_entity.id
_entity.type
_entity.pdbx_description
1 polymer ?
#
loop_
_entity_poly.entity_id
_entity_poly.type
_entity_poly.pdbx_seq_one_letter_code
_entity_poly.pdbx_strand_id
1 'polypeptide(L)'
;MFNKCAWKMVLVHLVTLPTFYFAVSHFNVAPKSWNGVDEAVVEKIAKEHGREAVPPVIDPGSGDLLLFAFLVAGALGGFAGGYYWRELVKKKA
;
A
#
# COMPACT_ATOMS: atom_id res chain seq x y z
N MET A 1 34.70 -26.09 18.50
CA MET A 1 34.29 -24.70 18.84
C MET A 1 33.32 -24.21 17.78
N PHE A 2 32.01 -24.25 18.03
CA PHE A 2 31.02 -23.66 17.11
C PHE A 2 31.12 -22.13 17.21
N ASN A 3 31.41 -21.47 16.09
CA ASN A 3 31.46 -20.01 16.02
C ASN A 3 30.04 -19.45 16.24
N LYS A 4 29.78 -18.93 17.45
CA LYS A 4 28.48 -18.38 17.86
C LYS A 4 27.92 -17.32 16.89
N CYS A 5 28.78 -16.59 16.17
CA CYS A 5 28.37 -15.62 15.14
C CYS A 5 27.79 -16.28 13.88
N ALA A 6 28.39 -17.38 13.40
CA ALA A 6 27.90 -18.08 12.21
C ALA A 6 26.53 -18.71 12.46
N TRP A 7 26.32 -19.26 13.66
CA TRP A 7 25.02 -19.84 14.04
C TRP A 7 23.91 -18.78 14.14
N LYS A 8 24.23 -17.59 14.66
CA LYS A 8 23.29 -16.46 14.69
C LYS A 8 22.88 -16.02 13.29
N MET A 9 23.83 -15.94 12.35
CA MET A 9 23.52 -15.59 10.95
C MET A 9 22.63 -16.65 10.27
N VAL A 10 22.90 -17.93 10.51
CA VAL A 10 22.07 -19.03 9.98
C VAL A 10 20.65 -18.97 10.53
N LEU A 11 20.48 -18.71 11.83
CA LEU A 11 19.14 -18.55 12.45
C LEU A 11 18.37 -17.35 11.88
N VAL A 12 19.04 -16.22 11.64
CA VAL A 12 18.40 -15.05 11.03
C VAL A 12 17.92 -15.38 9.63
N HIS A 13 18.75 -16.01 8.79
CA HIS A 13 18.38 -16.37 7.42
C HIS A 13 17.27 -17.42 7.36
N LEU A 14 17.23 -18.33 8.33
CA LEU A 14 16.16 -19.33 8.46
C LEU A 14 14.78 -18.69 8.68
N VAL A 15 14.73 -17.49 9.27
CA VAL A 15 13.48 -16.75 9.45
C VAL A 15 13.25 -15.75 8.31
N THR A 16 14.26 -14.98 7.93
CA THR A 16 14.07 -13.88 6.97
C THR A 16 13.82 -14.35 5.55
N LEU A 17 14.49 -15.43 5.10
CA LEU A 17 14.35 -15.89 3.71
C LEU A 17 12.96 -16.48 3.42
N PRO A 18 12.38 -17.35 4.27
CA PRO A 18 11.01 -17.83 4.04
C PRO A 18 9.97 -16.72 4.13
N THR A 19 10.13 -15.77 5.05
CA THR A 19 9.20 -14.62 5.17
C THR A 19 9.25 -13.74 3.93
N PHE A 20 10.44 -13.46 3.39
CA PHE A 20 10.59 -12.68 2.17
C PHE A 20 9.99 -13.41 0.95
N TYR A 21 10.26 -14.72 0.81
CA TYR A 21 9.68 -15.54 -0.24
C TYR A 21 8.15 -15.61 -0.17
N PHE A 22 7.59 -15.75 1.03
CA PHE A 22 6.16 -15.71 1.27
C PHE A 22 5.54 -14.36 0.86
N ALA A 23 6.17 -13.25 1.26
CA ALA A 23 5.70 -11.91 0.91
C ALA A 23 5.68 -11.68 -0.61
N VAL A 24 6.74 -12.05 -1.33
CA VAL A 24 6.81 -11.88 -2.80
C VAL A 24 5.82 -12.79 -3.52
N SER A 25 5.67 -14.05 -3.08
CA SER A 25 4.74 -14.99 -3.71
C SER A 25 3.27 -14.60 -3.55
N HIS A 26 2.91 -13.95 -2.44
CA HIS A 26 1.53 -13.55 -2.16
C HIS A 26 1.23 -12.09 -2.52
N PHE A 27 2.22 -11.31 -2.97
CA PHE A 27 2.05 -9.91 -3.33
C PHE A 27 1.03 -9.68 -4.46
N ASN A 28 0.90 -10.66 -5.36
CA ASN A 28 -0.02 -10.59 -6.51
C ASN A 28 -1.33 -11.37 -6.31
N VAL A 29 -1.62 -11.87 -5.09
CA VAL A 29 -2.91 -12.52 -4.79
C VAL A 29 -3.95 -11.44 -4.47
N ALA A 30 -4.06 -10.45 -5.34
CA ALA A 30 -5.25 -9.62 -5.39
C ALA A 30 -6.32 -10.47 -6.07
N PRO A 31 -7.47 -10.77 -5.43
CA PRO A 31 -8.61 -11.30 -6.16
C PRO A 31 -8.98 -10.32 -7.28
N LYS A 32 -9.64 -10.86 -8.33
CA LYS A 32 -10.25 -10.11 -9.44
C LYS A 32 -10.65 -8.70 -8.99
N SER A 33 -10.27 -7.68 -9.77
CA SER A 33 -10.51 -6.26 -9.51
C SER A 33 -11.80 -6.06 -8.70
N TRP A 34 -11.67 -5.47 -7.51
CA TRP A 34 -12.83 -5.20 -6.67
C TRP A 34 -13.84 -4.40 -7.49
N ASN A 35 -14.98 -5.01 -7.86
CA ASN A 35 -16.07 -4.27 -8.48
C ASN A 35 -16.53 -3.25 -7.44
N GLY A 36 -16.28 -1.98 -7.72
CA GLY A 36 -16.56 -0.88 -6.81
C GLY A 36 -18.00 -0.91 -6.32
N VAL A 37 -18.25 -0.28 -5.17
CA VAL A 37 -19.61 -0.10 -4.62
C VAL A 37 -20.54 0.54 -5.68
N ASP A 38 -19.97 1.39 -6.55
CA ASP A 38 -20.68 2.01 -7.67
C ASP A 38 -21.32 0.98 -8.63
N GLU A 39 -20.57 -0.04 -9.03
CA GLU A 39 -21.02 -1.03 -10.01
C GLU A 39 -22.01 -2.03 -9.38
N ALA A 40 -21.79 -2.38 -8.10
CA ALA A 40 -22.63 -3.36 -7.41
C ALA A 40 -23.96 -2.78 -6.88
N VAL A 41 -23.99 -1.49 -6.53
CA VAL A 41 -25.13 -0.88 -5.82
C VAL A 41 -25.66 0.35 -6.54
N VAL A 42 -24.80 1.29 -6.92
CA VAL A 42 -25.23 2.60 -7.45
C VAL A 42 -25.87 2.46 -8.83
N GLU A 43 -25.28 1.66 -9.73
CA GLU A 43 -25.88 1.40 -11.05
C GLU A 43 -27.24 0.72 -10.95
N LYS A 44 -27.39 -0.21 -10.00
CA LYS A 44 -28.65 -0.92 -9.78
C LYS A 44 -29.75 0.04 -9.32
N ILE A 45 -29.45 0.88 -8.34
CA ILE A 45 -30.39 1.88 -7.80
C ILE A 45 -30.69 2.98 -8.82
N ALA A 46 -29.71 3.41 -9.60
CA ALA A 46 -29.89 4.42 -10.65
C ALA A 46 -30.81 3.92 -11.77
N LYS A 47 -30.64 2.66 -12.21
CA LYS A 47 -31.54 1.99 -13.16
C LYS A 47 -32.96 1.84 -12.62
N GLU A 48 -33.11 1.46 -11.34
CA GLU A 48 -34.42 1.39 -10.68
C GLU A 48 -35.14 2.75 -10.63
N HIS A 49 -34.40 3.86 -10.67
CA HIS A 49 -34.94 5.23 -10.67
C HIS A 49 -34.90 5.92 -12.05
N GLY A 50 -34.65 5.17 -13.14
CA GLY A 50 -34.69 5.70 -14.51
C GLY A 50 -33.60 6.71 -14.86
N ARG A 51 -32.50 6.73 -14.10
CA ARG A 51 -31.31 7.54 -14.38
C ARG A 51 -30.20 6.63 -14.89
N GLU A 52 -29.71 6.87 -16.10
CA GLU A 52 -28.47 6.23 -16.55
C GLU A 52 -27.29 6.83 -15.78
N ALA A 53 -26.42 5.97 -15.26
CA ALA A 53 -25.22 6.38 -14.56
C ALA A 53 -24.29 7.08 -15.56
N VAL A 54 -24.01 8.37 -15.34
CA VAL A 54 -23.06 9.14 -16.14
C VAL A 54 -21.65 8.81 -15.65
N PRO A 55 -20.71 8.47 -16.55
CA PRO A 55 -19.34 8.18 -16.14
C PRO A 55 -18.71 9.41 -15.47
N PRO A 56 -18.00 9.24 -14.34
CA PRO A 56 -17.34 10.35 -13.68
C PRO A 56 -16.23 10.94 -14.56
N VAL A 57 -16.10 12.27 -14.58
CA VAL A 57 -15.12 13.00 -15.41
C VAL A 57 -13.67 12.68 -15.03
N ILE A 58 -13.46 12.31 -13.77
CA ILE A 58 -12.21 11.79 -13.24
C ILE A 58 -12.60 10.49 -12.55
N ASP A 59 -11.97 9.37 -12.91
CA ASP A 59 -12.20 8.06 -12.29
C ASP A 59 -11.15 7.81 -11.19
N PRO A 60 -11.42 8.18 -9.92
CA PRO A 60 -10.58 7.77 -8.79
C PRO A 60 -10.80 6.30 -8.41
N GLY A 61 -11.78 5.60 -9.02
CA GLY A 61 -12.29 4.30 -8.60
C GLY A 61 -11.39 3.12 -8.93
N SER A 62 -10.44 3.28 -9.86
CA SER A 62 -9.44 2.25 -10.20
C SER A 62 -8.30 2.15 -9.18
N GLY A 63 -8.23 3.04 -8.18
CA GLY A 63 -7.21 3.01 -7.13
C GLY A 63 -5.83 3.51 -7.57
N ASP A 64 -5.50 3.44 -8.86
CA ASP A 64 -4.18 3.81 -9.39
C ASP A 64 -3.82 5.28 -9.15
N LEU A 65 -4.75 6.21 -9.39
CA LEU A 65 -4.47 7.64 -9.22
C LEU A 65 -4.30 8.01 -7.75
N LEU A 66 -5.10 7.42 -6.87
CA LEU A 66 -5.03 7.63 -5.42
C LEU A 66 -3.75 7.01 -4.85
N LEU A 67 -3.38 5.81 -5.31
CA LEU A 67 -2.15 5.13 -4.91
C LEU A 67 -0.92 5.91 -5.36
N PHE A 68 -0.95 6.47 -6.57
CA PHE A 68 0.10 7.34 -7.09
C PHE A 68 0.23 8.63 -6.26
N ALA A 69 -0.89 9.29 -5.94
CA ALA A 69 -0.89 10.48 -5.08
C ALA A 69 -0.35 10.16 -3.67
N PHE A 70 -0.75 9.02 -3.10
CA PHE A 70 -0.24 8.55 -1.81
C PHE A 70 1.26 8.29 -1.85
N LEU A 71 1.76 7.64 -2.91
CA LEU A 71 3.19 7.40 -3.11
C LEU A 71 3.98 8.71 -3.18
N VAL A 72 3.52 9.67 -3.98
CA VAL A 72 4.18 10.98 -4.13
C VAL A 72 4.17 11.74 -2.80
N ALA A 73 3.03 11.80 -2.13
CA ALA A 73 2.90 12.47 -0.83
C ALA A 73 3.79 11.80 0.24
N GLY A 74 3.82 10.46 0.27
CA GLY A 74 4.67 9.70 1.18
C GLY A 74 6.16 9.89 0.90
N ALA A 75 6.56 9.90 -0.37
CA ALA A 75 7.95 10.14 -0.77
C ALA A 75 8.40 11.56 -0.39
N LEU A 76 7.61 12.57 -0.70
CA LEU A 76 7.91 13.97 -0.37
C LEU A 76 7.91 14.20 1.15
N GLY A 77 6.90 13.67 1.85
CA GLY A 77 6.77 13.77 3.30
C GLY A 77 7.89 13.02 4.03
N GLY A 78 8.24 11.82 3.58
CA GLY A 78 9.34 11.04 4.11
C GLY A 78 10.70 11.71 3.87
N PHE A 79 10.91 12.27 2.67
CA PHE A 79 12.13 13.01 2.35
C PHE A 79 12.26 14.28 3.20
N ALA A 80 11.21 15.11 3.26
CA ALA A 80 11.21 16.33 4.08
C ALA A 80 11.37 16.00 5.57
N GLY A 81 10.61 15.03 6.09
CA GLY A 81 10.72 14.59 7.48
C GLY A 81 12.09 14.03 7.82
N GLY A 82 12.73 13.30 6.89
CA GLY A 82 14.10 12.82 7.03
C GLY A 82 15.13 13.95 7.04
N TYR A 83 15.00 14.92 6.13
CA TYR A 83 15.88 16.09 6.06
C TYR A 83 15.81 16.93 7.34
N TYR A 84 14.61 17.19 7.86
CA TYR A 84 14.38 17.96 9.07
C TYR A 84 14.37 17.14 10.36
N TRP A 85 14.79 15.87 10.32
CA TRP A 85 14.71 14.94 11.47
C TRP A 85 15.30 15.52 12.76
N ARG A 86 16.45 16.20 12.65
CA ARG A 86 17.15 16.81 13.79
C ARG A 86 16.39 17.96 14.42
N GLU A 87 15.57 18.68 13.64
CA GLU A 87 14.73 19.78 14.14
C GLU A 87 13.43 19.24 14.70
N LEU A 88 12.84 18.23 14.06
CA LEU A 88 11.61 17.56 14.52
C LEU A 88 11.81 16.83 15.87
N VAL A 89 12.99 16.25 16.10
CA VAL A 89 13.30 15.49 17.31
C VAL A 89 13.99 16.33 18.38
N LYS A 90 14.43 17.56 18.06
CA LYS A 90 14.97 18.47 19.07
C LYS A 90 13.86 18.87 20.03
N LYS A 91 13.91 18.33 21.24
CA LYS A 91 13.10 18.80 22.37
C LYS A 91 13.45 20.26 22.62
N LYS A 92 12.50 21.17 22.41
CA LYS A 92 12.63 22.57 22.86
C LYS A 92 12.64 22.51 24.40
N ALA A 93 13.78 22.88 24.99
CA ALA A 93 13.94 22.98 26.45
C ALA A 93 13.08 24.10 27.00
#